data_AF-A0A4R0GIJ9-F1
#
_entry.id   AF-A0A4R0GIJ9-F1
#
_cell.length_a   1.000
_cell.length_b   1.000
_cell.length_c   1.000
_cell.angle_alpha   90.00
_cell.angle_beta   90.00
_cell.angle_gamma   90.00
#
_symmetry.space_group_name_H-M   'P 1'
#
loop_
_entity.id
_entity.type
_entity.pdbx_description
1 polymer ?
#
loop_
_entity_poly.entity_id
_entity_poly.type
_entity_poly.pdbx_seq_one_letter_code
_entity_poly.pdbx_strand_id
1 'polypeptide(L)'
;MNRKNEKLPGINESYRLLTFEYAFRQVGFVVLLGIIVAAIAGLFSSGMVSDTEKTNSAKTLTISYERFGRRETEFPVRIAFPVKAPGKYVIGMTSEDREAYEPGSIWPQPDSMYSRGNTLFFVFNNLEQNEKFSIQLFLTPSKAGKWTNTLRVNNEPEIPFWQVIYP
;
A
#
# COMPACT_ATOMS: atom_id res chain seq x y z
N MET A 1 -53.75 -45.78 6.11
CA MET A 1 -53.29 -45.74 7.52
C MET A 1 -52.46 -44.48 7.72
N ASN A 2 -52.98 -43.54 8.52
CA ASN A 2 -52.41 -42.21 8.72
C ASN A 2 -51.49 -42.25 9.95
N ARG A 3 -50.16 -42.13 9.76
CA ARG A 3 -49.19 -42.07 10.87
C ARG A 3 -49.20 -40.65 11.44
N LYS A 4 -49.90 -40.47 12.56
CA LYS A 4 -49.82 -39.25 13.38
C LYS A 4 -48.45 -39.22 14.05
N ASN A 5 -47.66 -38.20 13.74
CA ASN A 5 -46.42 -37.89 14.45
C ASN A 5 -46.78 -37.38 15.86
N GLU A 6 -46.57 -38.21 16.87
CA GLU A 6 -46.63 -37.79 18.27
C GLU A 6 -45.44 -36.88 18.57
N LYS A 7 -45.74 -35.60 18.87
CA LYS A 7 -44.78 -34.67 19.45
C LYS A 7 -44.63 -35.00 20.93
N LEU A 8 -43.42 -35.40 21.33
CA LEU A 8 -43.04 -35.58 22.73
C LEU A 8 -43.11 -34.22 23.46
N PRO A 9 -43.74 -34.14 24.65
CA PRO A 9 -43.88 -32.89 25.39
C PRO A 9 -42.62 -32.63 26.22
N GLY A 10 -42.02 -31.45 26.10
CA GLY A 10 -41.00 -30.98 27.05
C GLY A 10 -39.92 -30.06 26.49
N ILE A 11 -39.76 -29.93 25.17
CA ILE A 11 -38.74 -29.05 24.60
C ILE A 11 -39.43 -27.85 23.97
N ASN A 12 -39.28 -26.69 24.61
CA ASN A 12 -39.71 -25.40 24.08
C ASN A 12 -38.70 -24.96 23.00
N GLU A 13 -38.66 -25.69 21.88
CA GLU A 13 -37.92 -25.28 20.69
C GLU A 13 -38.58 -24.03 20.14
N SER A 14 -38.00 -22.87 20.46
CA SER A 14 -38.40 -21.63 19.81
C SER A 14 -38.05 -21.72 18.33
N TYR A 15 -39.05 -22.04 17.50
CA TYR A 15 -38.94 -22.16 16.03
C TYR A 15 -38.16 -21.01 15.37
N ARG A 16 -38.19 -19.80 15.97
CA ARG A 16 -37.45 -18.61 15.56
C ARG A 16 -35.92 -18.72 15.69
N LEU A 17 -35.41 -19.37 16.74
CA LEU A 17 -33.97 -19.58 16.91
C LEU A 17 -33.43 -20.59 15.90
N LEU A 18 -34.20 -21.65 15.61
CA LEU A 18 -33.85 -22.65 14.58
C LEU A 18 -33.80 -22.06 13.16
N THR A 19 -34.73 -21.16 12.81
CA THR A 19 -34.70 -20.48 11.50
C THR A 19 -33.56 -19.46 11.41
N PHE A 20 -33.27 -18.76 12.50
CA PHE A 20 -32.15 -17.82 12.58
C PHE A 20 -30.80 -18.55 12.45
N GLU A 21 -30.61 -19.65 13.15
CA GLU A 21 -29.41 -20.48 13.07
C GLU A 21 -29.21 -21.04 11.66
N TYR A 22 -30.28 -21.57 11.03
CA TYR A 22 -30.20 -22.09 9.67
C TYR A 22 -29.87 -21.00 8.65
N ALA A 23 -30.49 -19.82 8.76
CA ALA A 23 -30.20 -18.67 7.91
C ALA A 23 -28.76 -18.16 8.12
N PHE A 24 -28.29 -18.08 9.37
CA PHE A 24 -26.93 -17.66 9.71
C PHE A 24 -25.88 -18.66 9.20
N ARG A 25 -26.20 -19.96 9.25
CA ARG A 25 -25.35 -21.03 8.72
C ARG A 25 -25.25 -20.98 7.20
N GLN A 26 -26.36 -20.70 6.52
CA GLN A 26 -26.39 -20.60 5.05
C GLN A 26 -25.72 -19.31 4.55
N VAL A 27 -26.03 -18.17 5.15
CA VAL A 27 -25.38 -16.88 4.84
C VAL A 27 -23.89 -16.93 5.20
N GLY A 28 -23.55 -17.45 6.38
CA GLY A 28 -22.17 -17.64 6.80
C GLY A 28 -21.38 -18.54 5.86
N PHE A 29 -21.98 -19.63 5.37
CA PHE A 29 -21.36 -20.50 4.37
C PHE A 29 -21.11 -19.77 3.05
N VAL A 30 -22.08 -19.02 2.53
CA VAL A 30 -21.91 -18.23 1.29
C VAL A 30 -20.82 -17.17 1.47
N VAL A 31 -20.80 -16.46 2.59
CA VAL A 31 -19.77 -15.45 2.91
C VAL A 31 -18.39 -16.11 3.01
N LEU A 32 -18.27 -17.21 3.74
CA LEU A 32 -17.01 -17.95 3.87
C LEU A 32 -16.50 -18.44 2.51
N LEU A 33 -17.38 -19.03 1.70
CA LEU A 33 -17.04 -19.49 0.36
C LEU A 33 -16.61 -18.32 -0.53
N GLY A 34 -17.26 -17.16 -0.41
CA GLY A 34 -16.85 -15.91 -1.05
C GLY A 34 -15.45 -15.46 -0.64
N ILE A 35 -15.12 -15.50 0.66
CA ILE A 35 -13.78 -15.17 1.17
C ILE A 35 -12.73 -16.14 0.64
N ILE A 36 -13.03 -17.44 0.58
CA ILE A 36 -12.12 -18.46 0.05
C ILE A 36 -11.85 -18.23 -1.43
N VAL A 37 -12.90 -17.99 -2.24
CA VAL A 37 -12.75 -17.67 -3.67
C VAL A 37 -11.94 -16.39 -3.85
N ALA A 38 -12.20 -15.36 -3.04
CA ALA A 38 -11.41 -14.13 -3.05
C ALA A 38 -9.93 -14.36 -2.70
N ALA A 39 -9.65 -15.22 -1.72
CA ALA A 39 -8.29 -15.59 -1.35
C ALA A 39 -7.57 -16.34 -2.47
N ILE A 40 -8.22 -17.31 -3.12
CA ILE A 40 -7.67 -18.04 -4.27
C ILE A 40 -7.45 -17.10 -5.46
N ALA A 41 -8.35 -16.14 -5.68
CA ALA A 41 -8.20 -15.10 -6.70
C ALA A 41 -7.10 -14.06 -6.37
N GLY A 42 -6.46 -14.15 -5.20
CA GLY A 42 -5.38 -13.26 -4.80
C GLY A 42 -5.84 -11.90 -4.27
N LEU A 43 -7.13 -11.70 -3.96
CA LEU A 43 -7.63 -10.42 -3.40
C LEU A 43 -7.01 -10.08 -2.03
N PHE A 44 -6.50 -11.09 -1.30
CA PHE A 44 -5.77 -10.91 -0.04
C PHE A 44 -4.26 -11.11 -0.18
N SER A 45 -3.74 -11.34 -1.39
CA SER A 45 -2.30 -11.37 -1.61
C SER A 45 -1.77 -9.95 -1.45
N SER A 46 -0.75 -9.79 -0.60
CA SER A 46 0.02 -8.55 -0.45
C SER A 46 0.41 -8.02 -1.84
N GLY A 47 0.06 -6.77 -2.15
CA GLY A 47 0.37 -6.09 -3.41
C GLY A 47 -0.85 -5.58 -4.18
N MET A 48 -1.77 -6.45 -4.61
CA MET A 48 -2.74 -6.08 -5.67
C MET A 48 -3.77 -5.00 -5.26
N VAL A 49 -4.11 -4.87 -3.97
CA VAL A 49 -5.11 -3.89 -3.49
C VAL A 49 -4.45 -2.62 -2.92
N SER A 50 -3.19 -2.70 -2.48
CA SER A 50 -2.48 -1.59 -1.82
C SER A 50 -1.58 -0.80 -2.77
N ASP A 51 -1.10 -1.41 -3.85
CA ASP A 51 -0.26 -0.75 -4.85
C ASP A 51 -1.02 0.39 -5.53
N THR A 52 -0.37 1.55 -5.58
CA THR A 52 -0.92 2.70 -6.29
C THR A 52 0.19 3.41 -7.06
N GLU A 53 -0.18 3.94 -8.22
CA GLU A 53 0.69 4.74 -9.07
C GLU A 53 0.14 6.16 -9.15
N LYS A 54 1.04 7.15 -9.05
CA LYS A 54 0.72 8.55 -9.23
C LYS A 54 1.73 9.19 -10.15
N THR A 55 1.24 10.12 -10.97
CA THR A 55 2.06 10.93 -11.87
C THR A 55 1.82 12.40 -11.57
N ASN A 56 2.85 13.24 -11.66
CA ASN A 56 2.71 14.69 -11.44
C ASN A 56 1.91 15.36 -12.58
N SER A 57 1.51 16.61 -12.37
CA SER A 57 0.73 17.38 -13.35
C SER A 57 1.42 17.55 -14.70
N ALA A 58 2.76 17.60 -14.71
CA ALA A 58 3.58 17.73 -15.92
C ALA A 58 3.87 16.39 -16.62
N LYS A 59 3.47 15.25 -16.07
CA LYS A 59 3.83 13.90 -16.53
C LYS A 59 5.34 13.66 -16.65
N THR A 60 6.12 14.31 -15.79
CA THR A 60 7.59 14.25 -15.71
C THR A 60 8.09 13.42 -14.53
N LEU A 61 7.21 12.97 -13.64
CA LEU A 61 7.55 12.13 -12.51
C LEU A 61 6.40 11.16 -12.25
N THR A 62 6.75 9.91 -11.98
CA THR A 62 5.81 8.87 -11.59
C THR A 62 6.34 8.16 -10.35
N ILE A 63 5.45 7.89 -9.39
CA ILE A 63 5.73 7.14 -8.17
C ILE A 63 4.77 5.96 -8.08
N SER A 64 5.30 4.78 -7.77
CA SER A 64 4.55 3.58 -7.44
C SER A 64 4.92 3.14 -6.02
N TYR A 65 3.91 2.97 -5.17
CA TYR A 65 4.09 2.70 -3.74
C TYR A 65 2.86 1.99 -3.17
N GLU A 66 3.03 1.35 -2.01
CA GLU A 66 1.93 0.75 -1.26
C GLU A 66 1.25 1.77 -0.34
N ARG A 67 -0.07 1.92 -0.42
CA ARG A 67 -0.83 2.86 0.43
C ARG A 67 -0.91 2.43 1.89
N PHE A 68 -0.66 1.15 2.15
CA PHE A 68 -0.85 0.50 3.43
C PHE A 68 0.41 -0.25 3.79
N GLY A 69 1.11 0.21 4.83
CA GLY A 69 2.32 -0.41 5.35
C GLY A 69 2.14 -0.88 6.78
N ARG A 70 3.17 -1.53 7.33
CA ARG A 70 3.25 -1.89 8.74
C ARG A 70 4.51 -1.30 9.33
N ARG A 71 4.45 -0.91 10.61
CA ARG A 71 5.62 -0.44 11.33
C ARG A 71 6.71 -1.53 11.29
N GLU A 72 7.97 -1.10 11.20
CA GLU A 72 9.14 -2.00 11.15
C GLU A 72 9.17 -2.97 9.96
N THR A 73 8.26 -2.81 8.98
CA THR A 73 8.24 -3.62 7.76
C THR A 73 8.72 -2.77 6.59
N GLU A 74 9.84 -3.17 6.00
CA GLU A 74 10.40 -2.52 4.82
C GLU A 74 9.46 -2.67 3.61
N PHE A 75 9.27 -1.59 2.84
CA PHE A 75 8.50 -1.61 1.61
C PHE A 75 9.21 -0.82 0.50
N PRO A 76 9.03 -1.20 -0.77
CA PRO A 76 9.61 -0.48 -1.90
C PRO A 76 8.75 0.71 -2.34
N VAL A 77 9.41 1.81 -2.64
CA VAL A 77 8.89 2.95 -3.40
C VAL A 77 9.63 3.02 -4.72
N ARG A 78 8.91 2.89 -5.84
CA ARG A 78 9.46 3.01 -7.18
C ARG A 78 9.22 4.40 -7.71
N ILE A 79 10.27 5.04 -8.17
CA ILE A 79 10.28 6.40 -8.70
C ILE A 79 10.77 6.31 -10.13
N ALA A 80 10.04 6.89 -11.08
CA ALA A 80 10.44 6.90 -12.48
C ALA A 80 10.27 8.29 -13.08
N PHE A 81 11.27 8.75 -13.84
CA PHE A 81 11.24 10.02 -14.56
C PHE A 81 12.12 9.98 -15.81
N PRO A 82 11.80 10.74 -16.87
CA PRO A 82 12.67 10.90 -18.02
C PRO A 82 13.86 11.82 -17.68
N VAL A 83 15.05 11.44 -18.13
CA VAL A 83 16.25 12.28 -18.13
C VAL A 83 16.31 12.97 -19.48
N LYS A 84 15.76 14.19 -19.56
CA LYS A 84 15.64 14.96 -20.82
C LYS A 84 16.98 15.52 -21.30
N ALA A 85 17.84 15.91 -20.37
CA ALA A 85 19.17 16.43 -20.63
C ALA A 85 20.17 15.74 -19.69
N PRO A 86 21.36 15.38 -20.18
CA PRO A 86 22.39 14.81 -19.33
C PRO A 86 22.80 15.75 -18.21
N GLY A 87 23.14 15.20 -17.05
CA GLY A 87 23.71 15.98 -15.94
C GLY A 87 23.20 15.58 -14.57
N LYS A 88 23.10 16.58 -13.68
CA LYS A 88 22.76 16.38 -12.27
C LYS A 88 21.25 16.36 -12.04
N TYR A 89 20.78 15.30 -11.37
CA TYR A 89 19.41 15.16 -10.92
C TYR A 89 19.37 15.01 -9.40
N VAL A 90 18.49 15.78 -8.76
CA VAL A 90 18.29 15.78 -7.33
C VAL A 90 16.85 15.37 -7.05
N ILE A 91 16.66 14.23 -6.40
CA ILE A 91 15.35 13.79 -5.91
C ILE A 91 15.23 14.19 -4.45
N GLY A 92 14.13 14.86 -4.11
CA GLY A 92 13.78 15.19 -2.74
C GLY A 92 12.51 14.46 -2.32
N MET A 93 12.57 13.71 -1.23
CA MET A 93 11.40 13.14 -0.56
C MET A 93 11.19 13.86 0.77
N THR A 94 10.09 14.59 0.90
CA THR A 94 9.73 15.30 2.13
C THR A 94 8.62 14.53 2.84
N SER A 95 8.79 14.32 4.14
CA SER A 95 7.79 13.69 5.01
C SER A 95 7.21 14.70 6.00
N GLU A 96 5.97 14.48 6.44
CA GLU A 96 5.36 15.28 7.53
C GLU A 96 6.22 15.25 8.81
N ASP A 97 6.81 14.10 9.13
CA ASP A 97 7.77 13.92 10.22
C ASP A 97 9.05 13.26 9.66
N ARG A 98 10.21 13.79 10.06
CA ARG A 98 11.52 13.27 9.68
C ARG A 98 11.76 11.85 10.21
N GLU A 99 11.15 11.51 11.32
CA GLU A 99 11.28 10.19 11.96
C GLU A 99 10.15 9.22 11.57
N ALA A 100 9.31 9.58 10.60
CA ALA A 100 8.26 8.67 10.12
C ALA A 100 8.83 7.46 9.39
N TYR A 101 9.98 7.63 8.71
CA TYR A 101 10.62 6.62 7.89
C TYR A 101 12.13 6.57 8.12
N GLU A 102 12.64 5.36 8.31
CA GLU A 102 14.05 5.05 8.21
C GLU A 102 14.39 4.72 6.74
N PRO A 103 15.35 5.44 6.13
CA PRO A 103 15.78 5.14 4.77
C PRO A 103 16.58 3.83 4.75
N GLY A 104 16.12 2.87 3.96
CA GLY A 104 16.81 1.62 3.69
C GLY A 104 17.71 1.73 2.46
N SER A 105 17.74 0.67 1.65
CA SER A 105 18.55 0.64 0.43
C SER A 105 17.91 1.44 -0.72
N ILE A 106 18.74 1.96 -1.63
CA ILE A 106 18.31 2.68 -2.83
C ILE A 106 19.09 2.18 -4.05
N TRP A 107 18.37 1.86 -5.12
CA TRP A 107 18.93 1.34 -6.37
C TRP A 107 18.36 2.07 -7.58
N PRO A 108 19.20 2.58 -8.52
CA PRO A 108 20.66 2.64 -8.44
C PRO A 108 21.15 3.52 -7.27
N GLN A 109 22.38 3.29 -6.81
CA GLN A 109 22.95 4.04 -5.70
C GLN A 109 23.20 5.51 -6.12
N PRO A 110 22.75 6.50 -5.33
CA PRO A 110 23.06 7.91 -5.59
C PRO A 110 24.52 8.23 -5.27
N ASP A 111 25.09 9.19 -5.98
CA ASP A 111 26.43 9.73 -5.71
C ASP A 111 26.51 10.45 -4.35
N SER A 112 25.40 11.02 -3.89
CA SER A 112 25.33 11.65 -2.57
C SER A 112 23.91 11.58 -2.01
N MET A 113 23.83 11.41 -0.69
CA MET A 113 22.59 11.42 0.07
C MET A 113 22.75 12.31 1.30
N TYR A 114 21.78 13.19 1.55
CA TYR A 114 21.78 14.05 2.73
C TYR A 114 20.36 14.46 3.10
N SER A 115 20.16 14.83 4.36
CA SER A 115 18.88 15.32 4.86
C SER A 115 18.95 16.80 5.20
N ARG A 116 17.90 17.55 4.88
CA ARG A 116 17.73 18.95 5.30
C ARG A 116 16.27 19.16 5.72
N GLY A 117 16.06 19.55 6.98
CA GLY A 117 14.71 19.56 7.56
C GLY A 117 14.09 18.17 7.54
N ASN A 118 12.87 18.07 7.01
CA ASN A 118 12.13 16.82 6.84
C ASN A 118 12.30 16.22 5.43
N THR A 119 13.23 16.73 4.64
CA THR A 119 13.47 16.27 3.27
C THR A 119 14.76 15.46 3.20
N LEU A 120 14.67 14.25 2.65
CA LEU A 120 15.79 13.42 2.25
C LEU A 120 16.10 13.67 0.77
N PHE A 121 17.35 14.01 0.47
CA PHE A 121 17.83 14.30 -0.87
C PHE A 121 18.73 13.17 -1.38
N PHE A 122 18.47 12.72 -2.61
CA PHE A 122 19.29 11.79 -3.37
C PHE A 122 19.82 12.49 -4.61
N VAL A 123 21.13 12.47 -4.79
CA VAL A 123 21.82 13.16 -5.87
C VAL A 123 22.42 12.14 -6.83
N PHE A 124 22.06 12.25 -8.10
CA PHE A 124 22.64 11.50 -9.19
C PHE A 124 23.38 12.47 -10.10
N ASN A 125 24.69 12.34 -10.19
CA ASN A 125 25.54 13.09 -11.08
C ASN A 125 25.65 12.35 -12.41
N ASN A 126 25.77 13.08 -13.52
CA ASN A 126 26.05 12.52 -14.83
C ASN A 126 25.03 11.46 -15.29
N LEU A 127 23.74 11.64 -14.99
CA LEU A 127 22.73 10.83 -15.66
C LEU A 127 22.75 11.13 -17.15
N GLU A 128 22.83 10.09 -17.96
CA GLU A 128 22.71 10.18 -19.41
C GLU A 128 21.24 10.30 -19.84
N GLN A 129 21.01 10.83 -21.03
CA GLN A 129 19.66 10.93 -21.59
C GLN A 129 18.98 9.55 -21.60
N ASN A 130 17.80 9.47 -20.99
CA ASN A 130 17.07 8.23 -20.80
C ASN A 130 15.57 8.52 -20.77
N GLU A 131 14.79 7.79 -21.56
CA GLU A 131 13.33 7.96 -21.60
C GLU A 131 12.65 7.64 -20.27
N LYS A 132 13.25 6.74 -19.47
CA LYS A 132 12.69 6.30 -18.18
C LYS A 132 13.80 5.83 -17.24
N PHE A 133 14.39 6.77 -16.51
CA PHE A 133 15.24 6.43 -15.37
C PHE A 133 14.37 5.99 -14.19
N SER A 134 14.69 4.85 -13.57
CA SER A 134 13.90 4.26 -12.50
C SER A 134 14.77 4.04 -11.26
N ILE A 135 14.21 4.38 -10.10
CA ILE A 135 14.82 4.23 -8.78
C ILE A 135 13.89 3.39 -7.93
N GLN A 136 14.45 2.44 -7.20
CA GLN A 136 13.79 1.70 -6.16
C GLN A 136 14.38 2.10 -4.81
N LEU A 137 13.57 2.75 -3.99
CA LEU A 137 13.91 3.19 -2.64
C LEU A 137 13.15 2.31 -1.65
N PHE A 138 13.87 1.67 -0.74
CA PHE A 138 13.28 0.91 0.36
C PHE A 138 13.17 1.80 1.60
N LEU A 139 12.01 1.78 2.22
CA LEU A 139 11.71 2.57 3.41
C LEU A 139 11.15 1.67 4.50
N THR A 140 11.55 1.91 5.74
CA THR A 140 10.99 1.23 6.91
C THR A 140 10.23 2.25 7.76
N PRO A 141 8.90 2.12 7.94
CA PRO A 141 8.17 3.03 8.81
C PRO A 141 8.52 2.81 10.27
N SER A 142 8.88 3.87 10.98
CA SER A 142 9.19 3.79 12.42
C SER A 142 7.99 4.18 13.30
N LYS A 143 6.96 4.83 12.72
CA LYS A 143 5.77 5.30 13.45
C LYS A 143 4.47 4.87 12.74
N ALA A 144 3.51 4.39 13.51
CA ALA A 144 2.16 4.08 13.03
C ALA A 144 1.34 5.38 12.83
N GLY A 145 0.40 5.36 11.89
CA GLY A 145 -0.44 6.52 11.58
C GLY A 145 -0.61 6.77 10.09
N LYS A 146 -1.34 7.84 9.75
CA LYS A 146 -1.43 8.33 8.37
C LYS A 146 -0.34 9.37 8.16
N TRP A 147 0.48 9.19 7.14
CA TRP A 147 1.58 10.08 6.78
C TRP A 147 1.35 10.64 5.39
N THR A 148 1.51 11.95 5.22
CA THR A 148 1.61 12.59 3.90
C THR A 148 3.07 12.86 3.58
N ASN A 149 3.43 12.61 2.33
CA ASN A 149 4.77 12.80 1.80
C ASN A 149 4.69 13.56 0.48
N THR A 150 5.75 14.25 0.11
CA THR A 150 5.90 14.85 -1.22
C THR A 150 7.21 14.39 -1.86
N LEU A 151 7.12 14.05 -3.15
CA LEU A 151 8.28 13.67 -3.95
C LEU A 151 8.51 14.71 -5.05
N ARG A 152 9.74 15.14 -5.24
CA ARG A 152 10.13 16.09 -6.30
C ARG A 152 11.43 15.64 -6.97
N VAL A 153 11.55 15.89 -8.27
CA VAL A 153 12.80 15.76 -9.02
C VAL A 153 13.19 17.14 -9.55
N ASN A 154 14.38 17.61 -9.19
CA ASN A 154 14.88 18.95 -9.53
C ASN A 154 13.86 20.05 -9.16
N ASN A 155 13.48 20.86 -10.14
CA ASN A 155 12.51 21.94 -10.01
C ASN A 155 11.19 21.65 -10.74
N GLU A 156 10.93 20.37 -11.03
CA GLU A 156 9.67 19.90 -11.64
C GLU A 156 8.54 19.89 -10.59
N PRO A 157 7.25 19.83 -11.01
CA PRO A 157 6.14 19.73 -10.08
C PRO A 157 6.22 18.49 -9.18
N GLU A 158 5.92 18.68 -7.90
CA GLU A 158 5.93 17.62 -6.90
C GLU A 158 4.72 16.67 -7.00
N ILE A 159 4.87 15.48 -6.41
CA ILE A 159 3.80 14.51 -6.22
C ILE A 159 3.51 14.36 -4.73
N PRO A 160 2.34 14.84 -4.24
CA PRO A 160 1.87 14.49 -2.93
C PRO A 160 1.30 13.07 -2.91
N PHE A 161 1.72 12.29 -1.93
CA PHE A 161 1.22 10.95 -1.68
C PHE A 161 1.02 10.71 -0.19
N TRP A 162 0.21 9.72 0.16
CA TRP A 162 -0.06 9.40 1.56
C TRP A 162 -0.03 7.91 1.78
N GLN A 163 0.36 7.51 2.98
CA GLN A 163 0.36 6.11 3.40
C GLN A 163 -0.27 5.99 4.79
N VAL A 164 -0.88 4.84 5.06
CA VAL A 164 -1.35 4.46 6.40
C VAL A 164 -0.49 3.32 6.88
N ILE A 165 0.16 3.51 8.02
CA ILE A 165 1.06 2.55 8.64
C ILE A 165 0.36 1.96 9.87
N TYR A 166 0.13 0.66 9.83
CA TYR A 166 -0.42 -0.09 10.95
C TYR A 166 0.68 -0.42 11.98
N PRO A 167 0.32 -0.57 13.28
CA PRO A 167 1.25 -1.00 14.32
C PRO A 167 1.94 -2.34 14.05
#